data_AF-A0A316GTH3-F1
#
_entry.id   AF-A0A316GTH3-F1
#
_cell.length_a   1.000
_cell.length_b   1.000
_cell.length_c   1.000
_cell.angle_alpha   90.00
_cell.angle_beta   90.00
_cell.angle_gamma   90.00
#
_symmetry.space_group_name_H-M   'P 1'
#
loop_
_entity.id
_entity.type
_entity.pdbx_description
1 polymer ?
#
loop_
_entity_poly.entity_id
_entity_poly.type
_entity_poly.pdbx_seq_one_letter_code
_entity_poly.pdbx_strand_id
1 'polypeptide(L)'
;MNSVPESMRAALSAALRRFPSLELTIRQLIATDQNFRDMCDELAEAEAALSRVDQLPLHICAIRKAEWGDLVERLAREILAALQEKQTIARSHIIPPSPR
;
A
#
# COMPACT_ATOMS: atom_id res chain seq x y z
N MET A 1 -14.34 -20.59 10.13
CA MET A 1 -14.15 -19.13 10.16
C MET A 1 -12.75 -18.84 9.62
N ASN A 2 -12.63 -18.48 8.34
CA ASN A 2 -11.36 -17.97 7.80
C ASN A 2 -11.26 -16.50 8.19
N SER A 3 -10.79 -16.23 9.40
CA SER A 3 -10.48 -14.86 9.80
C SER A 3 -9.33 -14.38 8.94
N VAL A 4 -9.62 -13.42 8.05
CA VAL A 4 -8.58 -12.67 7.36
C VAL A 4 -7.62 -12.13 8.43
N PRO A 5 -6.30 -12.41 8.35
CA PRO A 5 -5.37 -11.96 9.38
C PRO A 5 -5.47 -10.44 9.53
N GLU A 6 -5.41 -9.94 10.78
CA GLU A 6 -5.63 -8.52 11.07
C GLU A 6 -4.66 -7.61 10.31
N SER A 7 -3.43 -8.07 10.12
CA SER A 7 -2.42 -7.43 9.26
C SER A 7 -2.92 -7.27 7.81
N MET A 8 -3.55 -8.29 7.21
CA MET A 8 -4.12 -8.17 5.86
C MET A 8 -5.28 -7.15 5.79
N ARG A 9 -6.09 -7.04 6.85
CA ARG A 9 -7.15 -6.03 6.92
C ARG A 9 -6.56 -4.62 7.05
N ALA A 10 -5.52 -4.45 7.86
CA ALA A 10 -4.81 -3.19 8.03
C ALA A 10 -4.13 -2.75 6.73
N ALA A 11 -3.39 -3.66 6.09
CA ALA A 11 -2.77 -3.47 4.78
C ALA A 11 -3.78 -3.03 3.71
N LEU A 12 -4.92 -3.73 3.62
CA LEU A 12 -5.98 -3.38 2.68
C LEU A 12 -6.57 -1.99 2.99
N SER A 13 -6.83 -1.69 4.26
CA SER A 13 -7.37 -0.39 4.66
C SER A 13 -6.40 0.75 4.34
N ALA A 14 -5.11 0.59 4.60
CA ALA A 14 -4.09 1.59 4.31
C ALA A 14 -4.00 1.88 2.81
N ALA A 15 -3.93 0.83 1.98
CA ALA A 15 -3.91 0.99 0.53
C ALA A 15 -5.19 1.65 -0.01
N LEU A 16 -6.38 1.23 0.45
CA LEU A 16 -7.66 1.77 -0.02
C LEU A 16 -7.91 3.23 0.40
N ARG A 17 -7.43 3.64 1.58
CA ARG A 17 -7.51 5.05 2.00
C ARG A 17 -6.74 5.98 1.05
N ARG A 18 -5.69 5.47 0.42
CA ARG A 18 -4.78 6.25 -0.44
C ARG A 18 -5.09 6.12 -1.92
N PHE A 19 -5.59 4.96 -2.35
CA PHE A 19 -5.85 4.62 -3.75
C PHE A 19 -7.27 4.03 -3.95
N PRO A 20 -8.34 4.77 -3.58
CA PRO A 20 -9.70 4.22 -3.58
C PRO A 20 -10.19 3.80 -4.98
N SER A 21 -9.71 4.47 -6.03
CA SER A 21 -10.06 4.16 -7.42
C SER A 21 -9.48 2.83 -7.94
N LEU A 22 -8.54 2.23 -7.22
CA LEU A 22 -7.84 1.00 -7.60
C LEU A 22 -8.24 -0.21 -6.73
N GLU A 23 -9.41 -0.13 -6.06
CA GLU A 23 -9.84 -1.12 -5.08
C GLU A 23 -9.74 -2.58 -5.56
N LEU A 24 -10.25 -2.87 -6.76
CA LEU A 24 -10.27 -4.23 -7.29
C LEU A 24 -8.85 -4.79 -7.44
N THR A 25 -7.95 -4.01 -8.02
CA THR A 25 -6.53 -4.36 -8.21
C THR A 25 -5.84 -4.56 -6.87
N ILE A 26 -6.09 -3.67 -5.90
CA ILE A 26 -5.50 -3.77 -4.55
C ILE A 26 -5.96 -5.04 -3.85
N ARG A 27 -7.27 -5.37 -3.88
CA ARG A 27 -7.80 -6.59 -3.27
C ARG A 27 -7.19 -7.85 -3.90
N GLN A 28 -7.03 -7.84 -5.23
CA GLN A 28 -6.38 -8.95 -5.93
C GLN A 28 -4.91 -9.09 -5.50
N LEU A 29 -4.13 -8.01 -5.58
CA LEU A 29 -2.71 -8.04 -5.27
C LEU A 29 -2.44 -8.39 -3.81
N ILE A 30 -3.22 -7.86 -2.87
CA ILE A 30 -3.10 -8.26 -1.47
C ILE A 30 -3.34 -9.76 -1.30
N ALA A 31 -4.22 -10.39 -2.07
CA ALA A 31 -4.43 -11.83 -1.98
C ALA A 31 -3.30 -12.64 -2.65
N THR A 32 -2.71 -12.15 -3.74
CA THR A 32 -1.85 -12.96 -4.63
C THR A 32 -0.37 -12.58 -4.65
N ASP A 33 0.00 -11.38 -4.22
CA ASP A 33 1.35 -10.82 -4.32
C ASP A 33 1.86 -10.47 -2.92
N GLN A 34 2.76 -11.32 -2.39
CA GLN A 34 3.27 -11.17 -1.02
C GLN A 34 4.08 -9.89 -0.86
N ASN A 35 4.91 -9.53 -1.83
CA ASN A 35 5.70 -8.29 -1.79
C ASN A 35 4.80 -7.05 -1.77
N PHE A 36 3.72 -7.06 -2.55
CA PHE A 36 2.71 -6.00 -2.49
C PHE A 36 2.03 -5.92 -1.13
N ARG A 37 1.71 -7.07 -0.54
CA ARG A 37 1.12 -7.14 0.80
C ARG A 37 2.07 -6.59 1.86
N ASP A 38 3.36 -6.95 1.82
CA ASP A 38 4.37 -6.48 2.77
C ASP A 38 4.52 -4.96 2.71
N MET A 39 4.55 -4.36 1.51
CA MET A 39 4.55 -2.89 1.36
C MET A 39 3.31 -2.23 1.97
N CYS A 40 2.13 -2.84 1.78
CA CYS A 40 0.89 -2.31 2.35
C CYS A 40 0.82 -2.47 3.87
N ASP A 41 1.41 -3.53 4.41
CA ASP A 41 1.53 -3.77 5.85
C ASP A 41 2.45 -2.73 6.49
N GLU A 42 3.64 -2.51 5.91
CA GLU A 42 4.58 -1.49 6.37
C GLU A 42 3.96 -0.08 6.30
N LEU A 43 3.16 0.20 5.27
CA LEU A 43 2.40 1.46 5.19
C LEU A 43 1.40 1.59 6.35
N ALA A 44 0.66 0.52 6.67
CA ALA A 44 -0.30 0.53 7.76
C ALA A 44 0.39 0.74 9.12
N GLU A 45 1.55 0.13 9.33
CA GLU A 45 2.37 0.32 10.53
C GLU A 45 2.91 1.75 10.63
N ALA A 46 3.44 2.30 9.53
CA ALA A 46 3.98 3.66 9.50
C ALA A 46 2.88 4.72 9.75
N GLU A 47 1.69 4.55 9.17
CA GLU A 47 0.54 5.42 9.43
C GLU A 47 0.06 5.31 10.89
N ALA A 48 0.01 4.11 11.45
CA ALA A 48 -0.37 3.89 12.85
C ALA A 48 0.66 4.51 13.80
N ALA A 49 1.95 4.41 13.49
CA ALA A 49 3.02 5.07 14.23
C ALA A 49 2.84 6.60 14.16
N LEU A 50 2.64 7.16 12.96
CA LEU A 50 2.45 8.59 12.74
C LEU A 50 1.26 9.14 13.54
N SER A 51 0.12 8.43 13.57
CA SER A 51 -1.06 8.82 14.36
C SER A 51 -0.84 8.84 15.87
N ARG A 52 0.22 8.19 16.37
CA ARG A 52 0.57 8.15 17.79
C ARG A 52 1.64 9.18 18.17
N VAL A 53 2.27 9.85 17.20
CA VAL A 53 3.40 10.74 17.44
C VAL A 53 3.01 11.98 18.27
N ASP A 54 1.77 12.45 18.20
CA ASP A 54 1.28 13.55 19.03
C ASP A 54 1.26 13.25 20.54
N GLN A 55 1.39 11.99 20.93
CA GLN A 55 1.50 11.57 22.33
C GLN A 55 2.95 11.63 22.86
N LEU A 56 3.93 11.93 22.00
CA LEU A 56 5.35 11.98 22.35
C LEU A 56 5.76 13.39 22.80
N PRO A 57 6.85 13.51 23.59
CA PRO A 57 7.44 14.81 23.93
C PRO A 57 7.74 15.63 22.67
N LEU A 58 7.50 16.94 22.72
CA LEU A 58 7.57 17.87 21.57
C LEU A 58 8.84 17.73 20.72
N HIS A 59 10.00 17.54 21.35
CA HIS A 59 11.29 17.38 20.67
C HIS A 59 11.45 16.03 19.94
N ILE A 60 10.78 14.98 20.41
CA ILE A 60 10.71 13.67 19.73
C ILE A 60 9.62 13.67 18.67
N CYS A 61 8.51 14.37 18.93
CA CYS A 61 7.35 14.47 18.06
C CYS A 61 7.75 15.02 16.67
N ALA A 62 8.51 16.11 16.61
CA ALA A 62 8.95 16.69 15.33
C ALA A 62 9.81 15.71 14.51
N ILE A 63 10.77 15.04 15.16
CA ILE A 63 11.68 14.08 14.50
C ILE A 63 10.89 12.87 13.98
N ARG A 64 10.02 12.30 14.82
CA ARG A 64 9.22 11.13 14.44
C ARG A 64 8.18 11.46 13.38
N LYS A 65 7.57 12.66 13.40
CA LYS A 65 6.67 13.10 12.33
C LYS A 65 7.39 13.18 10.99
N ALA A 66 8.60 13.71 10.96
CA ALA A 66 9.40 13.76 9.74
C ALA A 66 9.76 12.34 9.27
N GLU A 67 10.31 11.50 10.15
CA GLU A 67 10.74 10.13 9.81
C GLU A 67 9.60 9.26 9.28
N TRP A 68 8.49 9.17 10.04
CA TRP A 68 7.34 8.37 9.63
C TRP A 68 6.61 8.99 8.44
N GLY A 69 6.61 10.32 8.31
CA GLY A 69 6.06 11.03 7.16
C GLY A 69 6.79 10.67 5.87
N ASP A 70 8.12 10.74 5.87
CA ASP A 70 8.96 10.37 4.73
C ASP A 70 8.76 8.89 4.35
N LEU A 71 8.66 8.00 5.34
CA LEU A 71 8.40 6.58 5.10
C LEU A 71 7.03 6.36 4.45
N VAL A 72 5.96 6.99 4.95
CA VAL A 72 4.61 6.94 4.37
C VAL A 72 4.61 7.46 2.92
N GLU A 73 5.31 8.56 2.65
CA GLU A 73 5.40 9.11 1.31
C GLU A 73 6.18 8.19 0.35
N ARG A 74 7.28 7.61 0.81
CA ARG A 74 8.05 6.64 0.04
C ARG A 74 7.22 5.40 -0.29
N LEU A 75 6.59 4.79 0.71
CA LEU A 75 5.77 3.58 0.53
C LEU A 75 4.60 3.84 -0.41
N ALA A 76 3.96 5.01 -0.32
CA ALA A 76 2.89 5.38 -1.23
C ALA A 76 3.36 5.42 -2.70
N ARG A 77 4.59 5.91 -2.97
CA ARG A 77 5.15 5.90 -4.32
C ARG A 77 5.45 4.48 -4.80
N GLU A 78 6.01 3.62 -3.95
CA GLU A 78 6.34 2.23 -4.30
C GLU A 78 5.06 1.41 -4.57
N ILE A 79 4.02 1.58 -3.74
CA ILE A 79 2.70 0.95 -3.95
C ILE A 79 2.05 1.44 -5.26
N LEU A 80 2.11 2.74 -5.54
CA LEU A 80 1.57 3.29 -6.78
C LEU A 80 2.30 2.73 -8.01
N ALA A 81 3.63 2.64 -7.96
CA ALA A 81 4.42 2.05 -9.04
C ALA A 81 4.01 0.58 -9.28
N ALA A 82 3.93 -0.23 -8.22
CA ALA A 82 3.48 -1.61 -8.32
C ALA A 82 2.07 -1.74 -8.91
N LEU A 83 1.14 -0.85 -8.54
CA LEU A 83 -0.21 -0.80 -9.11
C LEU A 83 -0.21 -0.44 -10.59
N GLN A 84 0.68 0.45 -11.03
CA GLN A 84 0.82 0.84 -12.43
C GLN A 84 1.42 -0.28 -13.27
N GLU A 85 2.46 -0.96 -12.78
CA GLU A 85 3.09 -2.11 -13.46
C GLU A 85 2.08 -3.23 -13.73
N LYS A 86 1.18 -3.51 -12.78
CA LYS A 86 0.17 -4.57 -12.98
C LYS A 86 -0.90 -4.15 -13.99
N GLN A 87 -1.24 -2.86 -14.05
CA GLN A 87 -2.18 -2.32 -15.05
C GLN A 87 -1.57 -2.26 -16.46
N THR A 88 -0.27 -1.99 -16.60
CA THR A 88 0.39 -2.00 -17.91
C THR A 88 0.47 -3.41 -18.48
N ILE A 89 0.84 -4.40 -17.66
CA ILE A 89 0.84 -5.82 -18.06
C ILE A 89 -0.56 -6.27 -18.51
N ALA A 90 -1.60 -5.92 -17.76
CA ALA A 90 -2.98 -6.25 -18.12
C ALA A 90 -3.40 -5.64 -19.46
N ARG A 91 -2.99 -4.40 -19.76
CA ARG A 91 -3.29 -3.73 -21.03
C ARG A 91 -2.53 -4.33 -22.22
N SER A 92 -1.26 -4.70 -22.03
CA SER A 92 -0.44 -5.30 -23.09
C SER A 92 -0.95 -6.68 -23.53
N HIS A 93 -1.60 -7.42 -22.64
CA HIS A 93 -2.16 -8.74 -22.96
C HIS A 93 -3.46 -8.69 -23.80
N ILE A 94 -4.03 -7.50 -24.03
CA ILE A 94 -5.29 -7.32 -24.79
C ILE A 94 -5.02 -7.12 -26.29
N ILE A 95 -3.76 -7.03 -26.74
CA ILE A 95 -3.47 -6.99 -28.19
C ILE A 95 -3.68 -8.40 -28.78
N PRO A 96 -4.69 -8.62 -29.64
CA PRO A 96 -4.87 -9.92 -30.29
C PRO A 96 -3.67 -10.22 -31.21
N PRO A 97 -3.26 -11.49 -31.37
CA PRO A 97 -2.20 -11.83 -32.32
C PRO A 97 -2.61 -11.39 -33.72
N SER A 98 -1.72 -10.63 -34.38
CA SER A 98 -1.91 -10.24 -35.77
C SER A 98 -2.12 -11.48 -36.64
N PRO A 99 -3.15 -11.53 -37.50
CA PRO A 99 -3.29 -12.61 -38.46
C PRO A 99 -2.08 -12.58 -39.41
N ARG A 100 -1.49 -13.76 -39.63
CA ARG A 100 -0.36 -13.97 -40.55
C ARG A 100 -0.66 -13.50 -41.96
#